data_AF-A0A1N5UP77-F1
#
_entry.id   AF-A0A1N5UP77-F1
#
_cell.length_a   1.000
_cell.length_b   1.000
_cell.length_c   1.000
_cell.angle_alpha   90.00
_cell.angle_beta   90.00
_cell.angle_gamma   90.00
#
_symmetry.space_group_name_H-M   'P 1'
#
loop_
_entity.id
_entity.type
_entity.pdbx_description
1 polymer ?
#
loop_
_entity_poly.entity_id
_entity_poly.type
_entity_poly.pdbx_seq_one_letter_code
_entity_poly.pdbx_strand_id
1 'polypeptide(L)'
;MKKLVIIEGLHDGIFLKKIMDNSIGNSEYLYYKNRGKKEQKRYSETDILRKFISEKNKLDFLIKEEGGKSFVKNFFLGNIINFSLNYSSLELTVIFDHDGKHPTQEITQWKKDFESKNNNVTFDNVSNPVKITKGLYWRKFDLYQIRGKNTVKLNYFHLVTFDKSLESEVAEFCNKSKKQITERDIQDFASQVPLKNLFP
;
A
#
# COMPACT_ATOMS: atom_id res chain seq x y z
N MET A 1 -1.60 8.95 -14.65
CA MET A 1 -1.69 9.31 -13.21
C MET A 1 -0.66 8.46 -12.49
N LYS A 2 0.15 9.03 -11.58
CA LYS A 2 1.25 8.29 -10.95
C LYS A 2 0.74 7.49 -9.75
N LYS A 3 1.25 6.27 -9.58
CA LYS A 3 0.83 5.35 -8.53
C LYS A 3 2.01 5.05 -7.59
N LEU A 4 1.87 5.44 -6.33
CA LEU A 4 2.78 5.03 -5.26
C LEU A 4 2.18 3.82 -4.55
N VAL A 5 2.94 2.73 -4.49
CA VAL A 5 2.55 1.50 -3.80
C VAL A 5 3.52 1.27 -2.65
N ILE A 6 2.99 1.02 -1.47
CA ILE A 6 3.78 0.71 -0.28
C ILE A 6 3.44 -0.70 0.18
N ILE A 7 4.47 -1.49 0.45
CA ILE A 7 4.35 -2.87 0.92
C ILE A 7 5.27 -3.11 2.12
N GLU A 8 4.92 -4.08 2.96
CA GLU A 8 5.65 -4.37 4.20
C GLU A 8 6.81 -5.35 4.03
N GLY A 9 6.59 -6.45 3.32
CA GLY A 9 7.47 -7.61 3.42
C GLY A 9 8.05 -8.07 2.09
N LEU A 10 9.03 -8.97 2.21
CA LEU A 10 9.62 -9.67 1.07
C LEU A 10 8.56 -10.47 0.29
N HIS A 11 7.65 -11.15 0.99
CA HIS A 11 6.59 -11.95 0.37
C HIS A 11 5.58 -11.07 -0.38
N ASP A 12 5.19 -9.91 0.18
CA ASP A 12 4.37 -8.92 -0.52
C ASP A 12 5.06 -8.42 -1.80
N GLY A 13 6.39 -8.29 -1.73
CA GLY A 13 7.23 -7.92 -2.87
C GLY A 13 7.19 -8.93 -3.99
N ILE A 14 7.34 -10.22 -3.68
CA ILE A 14 7.19 -11.33 -4.63
C ILE A 14 5.79 -11.33 -5.24
N PHE A 15 4.76 -11.23 -4.39
CA PHE A 15 3.36 -11.21 -4.78
C PHE A 15 3.07 -10.07 -5.77
N LEU A 16 3.42 -8.83 -5.40
CA LEU A 16 3.15 -7.67 -6.23
C LEU A 16 3.97 -7.69 -7.52
N LYS A 17 5.26 -8.04 -7.44
CA LYS A 17 6.12 -8.12 -8.62
C LYS A 17 5.54 -9.07 -9.67
N LYS A 18 5.06 -10.24 -9.23
CA LYS A 18 4.45 -11.20 -10.16
C LYS A 18 3.22 -10.63 -10.88
N ILE A 19 2.39 -9.87 -10.18
CA ILE A 19 1.20 -9.24 -10.78
C ILE A 19 1.60 -8.15 -11.78
N MET A 20 2.58 -7.32 -11.41
CA MET A 20 3.12 -6.28 -12.27
C MET A 20 3.73 -6.89 -13.55
N ASP A 21 4.64 -7.85 -13.41
CA ASP A 21 5.34 -8.47 -14.53
C ASP A 21 4.38 -9.17 -15.51
N ASN A 22 3.23 -9.67 -15.03
CA ASN A 22 2.23 -10.33 -15.87
C ASN A 22 1.29 -9.35 -16.60
N SER A 23 1.10 -8.11 -16.11
CA SER A 23 -0.06 -7.29 -16.48
C SER A 23 0.23 -5.79 -16.69
N ILE A 24 1.47 -5.35 -16.54
CA ILE A 24 1.80 -3.92 -16.60
C ILE A 24 1.77 -3.33 -18.03
N GLY A 25 1.82 -4.18 -19.07
CA GLY A 25 1.76 -3.74 -20.46
C GLY A 25 2.93 -2.82 -20.81
N ASN A 26 2.63 -1.61 -21.30
CA ASN A 26 3.64 -0.59 -21.64
C ASN A 26 4.01 0.33 -20.46
N SER A 27 3.40 0.15 -19.29
CA SER A 27 3.71 0.96 -18.12
C SER A 27 5.04 0.51 -17.49
N GLU A 28 5.84 1.45 -16.98
CA GLU A 28 7.07 1.13 -16.24
C GLU A 28 6.88 1.34 -14.74
N TYR A 29 7.60 0.55 -13.94
CA TYR A 29 7.65 0.68 -12.49
C TYR A 29 9.08 0.76 -11.98
N LEU A 30 9.27 1.55 -10.92
CA LEU A 30 10.50 1.55 -10.13
C LEU A 30 10.25 0.83 -8.81
N TYR A 31 11.12 -0.12 -8.46
CA TYR A 31 11.05 -0.86 -7.20
C TYR A 31 12.18 -0.44 -6.26
N TYR A 32 11.84 0.08 -5.09
CA TYR A 32 12.78 0.48 -4.05
C TYR A 32 12.66 -0.41 -2.81
N LYS A 33 13.76 -1.03 -2.39
CA LYS A 33 13.85 -1.87 -1.19
C LYS A 33 14.50 -1.13 -0.04
N ASN A 34 13.75 -0.88 1.03
CA ASN A 34 14.30 -0.39 2.28
C ASN A 34 14.57 -1.58 3.23
N ARG A 35 15.85 -1.93 3.40
CA ARG A 35 16.30 -3.04 4.26
C ARG A 35 16.44 -2.67 5.75
N GLY A 36 15.76 -1.61 6.22
CA GLY A 36 15.72 -1.26 7.65
C GLY A 36 17.03 -0.72 8.25
N LYS A 37 18.01 -0.30 7.42
CA LYS A 37 19.17 0.44 7.94
C LYS A 37 18.69 1.83 8.37
N LYS A 38 18.66 2.09 9.68
CA LYS A 38 18.27 3.37 10.33
C LYS A 38 18.88 4.63 9.67
N GLU A 39 20.01 4.50 8.99
CA GLU A 39 20.74 5.60 8.34
C GLU A 39 20.21 6.02 6.96
N GLN A 40 19.29 5.27 6.34
CA GLN A 40 18.59 5.73 5.14
C GLN A 40 17.48 6.73 5.53
N LYS A 41 17.94 7.95 5.85
CA LYS A 41 17.18 9.10 6.35
C LYS A 41 16.10 9.57 5.36
N ARG A 42 15.01 10.12 5.90
CA ARG A 42 13.95 11.00 5.30
C ARG A 42 14.30 11.77 4.01
N TYR A 43 15.55 12.23 3.87
CA TYR A 43 16.05 12.94 2.70
C TYR A 43 16.10 12.04 1.45
N SER A 44 16.57 10.78 1.56
CA SER A 44 16.55 9.85 0.43
C SER A 44 15.14 9.52 -0.03
N GLU A 45 14.19 9.42 0.90
CA GLU A 45 12.80 9.15 0.57
C GLU A 45 12.12 10.31 -0.16
N THR A 46 12.38 11.53 0.29
CA THR A 46 11.85 12.74 -0.34
C THR A 46 12.41 12.89 -1.75
N ASP A 47 13.69 12.59 -1.95
CA ASP A 47 14.34 12.65 -3.26
C ASP A 47 13.84 11.56 -4.22
N ILE A 48 13.63 10.33 -3.73
CA ILE A 48 13.01 9.24 -4.51
C ILE A 48 11.62 9.67 -4.99
N LEU A 49 10.79 10.21 -4.10
CA LEU A 49 9.45 10.66 -4.45
C LEU A 49 9.47 11.85 -5.40
N ARG A 50 10.36 12.83 -5.19
CA ARG A 50 10.55 13.98 -6.11
C ARG A 50 10.97 13.53 -7.49
N LYS A 51 11.96 12.62 -7.59
CA LYS A 51 12.41 12.04 -8.84
C LYS A 51 11.29 11.26 -9.53
N PHE A 52 10.58 10.43 -8.78
CA PHE A 52 9.43 9.72 -9.31
C PHE A 52 8.40 10.68 -9.87
N ILE A 53 8.09 11.78 -9.21
CA ILE A 53 7.11 12.77 -9.70
C ILE A 53 7.62 13.52 -10.94
N SER A 54 8.90 13.90 -10.99
CA SER A 54 9.48 14.68 -12.09
C SER A 54 9.57 13.93 -13.42
N GLU A 55 9.67 12.59 -13.40
CA GLU A 55 9.76 11.77 -14.62
C GLU A 55 8.39 11.55 -15.29
N LYS A 56 7.78 12.60 -15.85
CA LYS A 56 6.36 12.61 -16.28
C LYS A 56 5.96 11.55 -17.31
N ASN A 57 6.88 11.04 -18.13
CA ASN A 57 6.56 10.22 -19.30
C ASN A 57 7.18 8.80 -19.30
N LYS A 58 7.81 8.38 -18.19
CA LYS A 58 8.48 7.06 -18.13
C LYS A 58 7.87 6.15 -17.07
N LEU A 59 7.77 6.62 -15.83
CA LEU A 59 7.35 5.80 -14.70
C LEU A 59 5.91 6.07 -14.29
N ASP A 60 5.08 5.02 -14.36
CA ASP A 60 3.70 5.05 -13.86
C ASP A 60 3.61 4.62 -12.41
N PHE A 61 4.48 3.69 -11.98
CA PHE A 61 4.47 3.12 -10.64
C PHE A 61 5.79 3.33 -9.90
N LEU A 62 5.68 3.64 -8.61
CA LEU A 62 6.77 3.53 -7.64
C LEU A 62 6.34 2.55 -6.55
N ILE A 63 7.06 1.44 -6.41
CA ILE A 63 6.85 0.44 -5.36
C ILE A 63 7.91 0.64 -4.29
N LYS A 64 7.51 0.91 -3.05
CA LYS A 64 8.39 0.95 -1.88
C LYS A 64 8.11 -0.25 -0.97
N GLU A 65 9.10 -1.13 -0.85
CA GLU A 65 9.15 -2.20 0.13
C GLU A 65 9.80 -1.65 1.42
N GLU A 66 9.00 -1.51 2.47
CA GLU A 66 9.42 -1.01 3.77
C GLU A 66 9.50 -2.17 4.75
N GLY A 67 10.71 -2.67 5.08
CA GLY A 67 10.93 -3.91 5.85
C GLY A 67 10.35 -3.94 7.28
N GLY A 68 9.02 -3.97 7.39
CA GLY A 68 8.23 -4.05 8.60
C GLY A 68 7.06 -3.05 8.66
N LYS A 69 5.94 -3.50 9.22
CA LYS A 69 4.70 -2.73 9.41
C LYS A 69 4.87 -1.36 10.04
N SER A 70 5.78 -1.26 11.01
CA SER A 70 6.07 0.01 11.70
C SER A 70 6.66 1.05 10.76
N PHE A 71 7.46 0.64 9.76
CA PHE A 71 8.00 1.52 8.74
C PHE A 71 6.94 1.94 7.72
N VAL A 72 6.10 1.00 7.25
CA VAL A 72 4.92 1.30 6.42
C VAL A 72 4.04 2.33 7.11
N LYS A 73 3.72 2.10 8.39
CA LYS A 73 2.94 3.02 9.24
C LYS A 73 3.65 4.37 9.35
N ASN A 74 4.92 4.42 9.72
CA ASN A 74 5.63 5.69 9.90
C ASN A 74 5.74 6.50 8.61
N PHE A 75 5.95 5.84 7.46
CA PHE A 75 5.97 6.49 6.16
C PHE A 75 4.59 7.03 5.78
N PHE A 76 3.54 6.24 6.01
CA PHE A 76 2.14 6.66 5.84
C PHE A 76 1.80 7.87 6.72
N LEU A 77 2.16 7.81 7.99
CA LEU A 77 1.88 8.85 8.98
C LEU A 77 2.71 10.12 8.80
N GLY A 78 3.95 10.01 8.29
CA GLY A 78 4.92 11.11 8.25
C GLY A 78 5.10 11.80 6.90
N ASN A 79 4.92 11.07 5.79
CA ASN A 79 5.27 11.58 4.44
C ASN A 79 4.05 11.71 3.53
N ILE A 80 3.07 10.81 3.61
CA ILE A 80 1.95 10.76 2.66
C ILE A 80 1.03 11.98 2.76
N ILE A 81 0.76 12.51 3.94
CA ILE A 81 -0.09 13.71 4.05
C ILE A 81 0.58 14.91 3.36
N ASN A 82 1.86 15.13 3.66
CA ASN A 82 2.64 16.22 3.05
C ASN A 82 2.82 16.02 1.55
N PHE A 83 2.95 14.78 1.06
CA PHE A 83 3.03 14.51 -0.37
C PHE A 83 1.68 14.64 -1.07
N SER A 84 0.61 14.05 -0.54
CA SER A 84 -0.75 14.10 -1.10
C SER A 84 -1.33 15.51 -1.13
N LEU A 85 -0.94 16.38 -0.18
CA LEU A 85 -1.28 17.81 -0.19
C LEU A 85 -0.62 18.59 -1.33
N ASN A 86 0.59 18.18 -1.75
CA ASN A 86 1.37 18.89 -2.77
C ASN A 86 1.23 18.29 -4.18
N TYR A 87 0.67 17.08 -4.31
CA TYR A 87 0.60 16.35 -5.58
C TYR A 87 -0.73 15.61 -5.74
N SER A 88 -1.78 16.34 -6.13
CA SER A 88 -3.13 15.80 -6.37
C SER A 88 -3.21 14.73 -7.47
N SER A 89 -2.19 14.61 -8.32
CA SER A 89 -2.08 13.60 -9.39
C SER A 89 -1.41 12.29 -8.96
N LEU A 90 -1.14 12.12 -7.67
CA LEU A 90 -0.55 10.90 -7.10
C LEU A 90 -1.63 10.07 -6.42
N GLU A 91 -1.75 8.82 -6.86
CA GLU A 91 -2.60 7.83 -6.24
C GLU A 91 -1.76 6.94 -5.32
N LEU A 92 -2.18 6.83 -4.06
CA LEU A 92 -1.50 5.98 -3.08
C LEU A 92 -2.27 4.68 -2.88
N THR A 93 -1.55 3.56 -2.92
CA THR A 93 -2.03 2.26 -2.46
C THR A 93 -1.09 1.67 -1.41
N VAL A 94 -1.63 1.23 -0.29
CA VAL A 94 -0.87 0.48 0.74
C VAL A 94 -1.36 -0.96 0.73
N ILE A 95 -0.45 -1.91 0.54
CA ILE A 95 -0.72 -3.34 0.65
C ILE A 95 -0.11 -3.81 1.97
N PHE A 96 -0.93 -4.36 2.85
CA PHE A 96 -0.46 -4.88 4.14
C PHE A 96 -1.36 -6.00 4.65
N ASP A 97 -0.85 -6.77 5.60
CA ASP A 97 -1.59 -7.82 6.29
C ASP A 97 -2.04 -7.39 7.70
N HIS A 98 -3.01 -8.10 8.27
CA HIS A 98 -3.57 -7.74 9.59
C HIS A 98 -3.01 -8.55 10.75
N ASP A 99 -1.95 -9.36 10.56
CA ASP A 99 -1.38 -10.22 11.61
C ASP A 99 -2.42 -11.08 12.35
N GLY A 100 -3.48 -11.50 11.66
CA GLY A 100 -4.59 -12.26 12.26
C GLY A 100 -5.57 -11.45 13.11
N LYS A 101 -5.43 -10.11 13.18
CA LYS A 101 -6.48 -9.23 13.71
C LYS A 101 -7.57 -9.01 12.67
N HIS A 102 -8.76 -8.69 13.13
CA HIS A 102 -9.84 -8.36 12.22
C HIS A 102 -9.51 -7.05 11.44
N PRO A 103 -9.66 -7.01 10.10
CA PRO A 103 -9.27 -5.87 9.26
C PRO A 103 -9.77 -4.51 9.75
N THR A 104 -11.01 -4.46 10.27
CA THR A 104 -11.62 -3.22 10.77
C THR A 104 -10.95 -2.69 12.04
N GLN A 105 -10.43 -3.57 12.90
CA GLN A 105 -9.75 -3.16 14.14
C GLN A 105 -8.38 -2.53 13.82
N GLU A 106 -7.62 -3.14 12.92
CA GLU A 106 -6.31 -2.63 12.52
C GLU A 106 -6.45 -1.27 11.82
N ILE A 107 -7.40 -1.12 10.88
CA ILE A 107 -7.69 0.18 10.22
C ILE A 107 -8.13 1.24 11.24
N THR A 108 -8.96 0.88 12.22
CA THR A 108 -9.37 1.80 13.29
C THR A 108 -8.18 2.26 14.12
N GLN A 109 -7.24 1.36 14.43
CA GLN A 109 -6.01 1.73 15.13
C GLN A 109 -5.14 2.65 14.28
N TRP A 110 -4.98 2.38 12.98
CA TRP A 110 -4.26 3.27 12.06
C TRP A 110 -4.87 4.66 12.02
N LYS A 111 -6.21 4.77 12.01
CA LYS A 111 -6.91 6.05 12.06
C LYS A 111 -6.59 6.82 13.34
N LYS A 112 -6.71 6.17 14.50
CA LYS A 112 -6.38 6.78 15.80
C LYS A 112 -4.92 7.24 15.87
N ASP A 113 -4.00 6.38 15.45
CA ASP A 113 -2.56 6.71 15.42
C ASP A 113 -2.28 7.89 14.48
N PHE A 114 -2.98 7.96 13.34
CA PHE A 114 -2.88 9.05 12.40
C PHE A 114 -3.39 10.38 12.94
N GLU A 115 -4.60 10.38 13.50
CA GLU A 115 -5.23 11.58 14.06
C GLU A 115 -4.46 12.09 15.29
N SER A 116 -3.85 11.19 16.07
CA SER A 116 -2.99 11.56 17.21
C SER A 116 -1.72 12.33 16.81
N LYS A 117 -1.26 12.15 15.56
CA LYS A 117 -0.08 12.84 15.02
C LYS A 117 -0.45 14.03 14.13
N ASN A 118 -1.73 14.18 13.76
CA ASN A 118 -2.20 15.16 12.79
C ASN A 118 -3.49 15.82 13.27
N ASN A 119 -3.35 16.94 13.99
CA ASN A 119 -4.44 17.58 14.73
C ASN A 119 -5.59 18.16 13.88
N ASN A 120 -5.45 18.22 12.55
CA ASN A 120 -6.47 18.78 11.65
C ASN A 120 -6.66 17.98 10.35
N VAL A 121 -6.14 16.75 10.28
CA VAL A 121 -6.33 15.88 9.13
C VAL A 121 -6.92 14.57 9.63
N THR A 122 -7.96 14.08 8.94
CA THR A 122 -8.58 12.78 9.19
C THR A 122 -8.74 12.02 7.88
N PHE A 123 -9.08 10.74 7.96
CA PHE A 123 -9.53 9.99 6.81
C PHE A 123 -10.76 9.14 7.16
N ASP A 124 -11.62 8.94 6.16
CA ASP A 124 -12.82 8.12 6.28
C ASP A 124 -12.90 7.07 5.19
N ASN A 125 -13.40 5.89 5.55
CA ASN A 125 -13.71 4.86 4.57
C ASN A 125 -14.92 5.31 3.75
N VAL A 126 -14.77 5.38 2.43
CA VAL A 126 -15.83 5.82 1.52
C VAL A 126 -16.29 4.70 0.58
N SER A 127 -15.83 3.47 0.80
CA SER A 127 -16.22 2.32 -0.01
C SER A 127 -16.53 1.09 0.85
N ASN A 128 -17.46 0.27 0.36
CA ASN A 128 -17.56 -1.09 0.83
C ASN A 128 -16.30 -1.88 0.43
N PRO A 129 -15.89 -2.89 1.21
CA PRO A 129 -14.76 -3.74 0.84
C PRO A 129 -15.05 -4.42 -0.50
N VAL A 130 -14.19 -4.21 -1.48
CA VAL A 130 -14.27 -4.85 -2.79
C VAL A 130 -13.38 -6.08 -2.77
N LYS A 131 -13.94 -7.26 -2.95
CA LYS A 131 -13.17 -8.50 -3.02
C LYS A 131 -12.38 -8.55 -4.33
N ILE A 132 -11.06 -8.64 -4.25
CA ILE A 132 -10.16 -8.84 -5.40
C ILE A 132 -10.09 -10.32 -5.73
N THR A 133 -9.74 -11.13 -4.73
CA THR A 133 -9.71 -12.59 -4.78
C THR A 133 -10.02 -13.15 -3.39
N LYS A 134 -9.99 -14.47 -3.21
CA LYS A 134 -10.19 -15.09 -1.90
C LYS A 134 -9.18 -14.53 -0.90
N GLY A 135 -9.69 -13.99 0.20
CA GLY A 135 -8.86 -13.42 1.26
C GLY A 135 -8.14 -12.13 0.93
N LEU A 136 -8.41 -11.46 -0.20
CA LEU A 136 -7.78 -10.18 -0.58
C LEU A 136 -8.82 -9.14 -1.00
N TYR A 137 -8.78 -7.97 -0.36
CA TYR A 137 -9.80 -6.94 -0.52
C TYR A 137 -9.17 -5.58 -0.72
N TRP A 138 -9.91 -4.73 -1.42
CA TRP A 138 -9.59 -3.33 -1.67
C TRP A 138 -10.60 -2.41 -0.96
N ARG A 139 -10.12 -1.28 -0.47
CA ARG A 139 -10.93 -0.21 0.14
C ARG A 139 -10.35 1.16 -0.20
N LYS A 140 -11.22 2.13 -0.45
CA LYS A 140 -10.90 3.54 -0.66
C LYS A 140 -11.20 4.38 0.57
N PHE A 141 -10.25 5.24 0.90
CA PHE A 141 -10.34 6.21 1.98
C PHE A 141 -10.12 7.60 1.42
N ASP A 142 -10.99 8.53 1.81
CA ASP A 142 -10.82 9.95 1.51
C ASP A 142 -10.11 10.63 2.67
N LEU A 143 -9.15 11.51 2.35
CA LEU A 143 -8.43 12.36 3.30
C LEU A 143 -9.11 13.73 3.37
N TYR A 144 -9.29 14.23 4.59
CA TYR A 144 -9.95 15.50 4.85
C TYR A 144 -9.11 16.40 5.75
N GLN A 145 -9.15 17.71 5.49
CA GLN A 145 -8.66 18.73 6.40
C GLN A 145 -9.83 19.39 7.14
N ILE A 146 -9.73 19.44 8.47
CA ILE A 146 -10.68 20.11 9.35
C ILE A 146 -10.20 21.56 9.57
N ARG A 147 -11.03 22.53 9.18
CA ARG A 147 -10.78 23.98 9.36
C ARG A 147 -11.95 24.61 10.10
N GLY A 148 -11.89 24.59 11.43
CA GLY A 148 -13.01 25.02 12.28
C GLY A 148 -14.24 24.13 12.05
N LYS A 149 -15.33 24.70 11.54
CA LYS A 149 -16.56 23.97 11.18
C LYS A 149 -16.54 23.38 9.76
N ASN A 150 -15.54 23.72 8.94
CA ASN A 150 -15.46 23.28 7.55
C ASN A 150 -14.60 22.03 7.42
N THR A 151 -15.00 21.14 6.53
CA THR A 151 -14.24 19.94 6.15
C THR A 151 -13.93 20.01 4.66
N VAL A 152 -12.65 19.96 4.30
CA VAL A 152 -12.19 20.04 2.91
C VAL A 152 -11.57 18.71 2.51
N LYS A 153 -12.11 18.07 1.46
CA LYS A 153 -11.49 16.87 0.89
C LYS A 153 -10.15 17.25 0.24
N LEU A 154 -9.09 16.56 0.65
CA LEU A 154 -7.73 16.79 0.17
C LEU A 154 -7.37 15.84 -0.99
N ASN A 155 -7.48 14.54 -0.74
CA ASN A 155 -7.13 13.48 -1.69
C ASN A 155 -7.78 12.16 -1.25
N TYR A 156 -7.39 11.04 -1.84
CA TYR A 156 -7.77 9.70 -1.42
C TYR A 156 -6.57 8.76 -1.46
N PHE A 157 -6.71 7.61 -0.81
CA PHE A 157 -5.78 6.50 -0.90
C PHE A 157 -6.53 5.17 -0.84
N HIS A 158 -5.85 4.11 -1.24
CA HIS A 158 -6.36 2.76 -1.22
C HIS A 158 -5.62 1.92 -0.19
N LEU A 159 -6.38 1.09 0.52
CA LEU A 159 -5.82 -0.01 1.30
C LEU A 159 -6.20 -1.32 0.62
N VAL A 160 -5.19 -2.12 0.33
CA VAL A 160 -5.36 -3.50 -0.11
C VAL A 160 -4.93 -4.39 1.05
N THR A 161 -5.80 -5.29 1.47
CA THR A 161 -5.59 -6.06 2.68
C THR A 161 -5.96 -7.52 2.53
N PHE A 162 -5.18 -8.37 3.19
CA PHE A 162 -5.51 -9.78 3.34
C PHE A 162 -6.48 -10.02 4.51
N ASP A 163 -7.37 -11.02 4.45
CA ASP A 163 -8.22 -11.42 5.59
C ASP A 163 -7.37 -11.95 6.74
N LYS A 164 -6.32 -12.72 6.40
CA LYS A 164 -5.29 -13.21 7.32
C LYS A 164 -3.95 -12.53 6.99
N SER A 165 -2.88 -13.32 6.87
CA SER A 165 -1.60 -12.93 6.25
C SER A 165 -1.51 -13.50 4.84
N LEU A 166 -0.73 -12.87 3.95
CA LEU A 166 -0.48 -13.40 2.60
C LEU A 166 -0.09 -14.88 2.63
N GLU A 167 0.80 -15.28 3.54
CA GLU A 167 1.25 -16.67 3.63
C GLU A 167 0.13 -17.64 4.02
N SER A 168 -0.86 -17.17 4.79
CA SER A 168 -2.01 -17.99 5.18
C SER A 168 -2.97 -18.16 4.03
N GLU A 169 -3.19 -17.11 3.23
CA GLU A 169 -4.03 -17.20 2.04
C GLU A 169 -3.39 -18.09 0.97
N VAL A 170 -2.08 -17.97 0.76
CA VAL A 170 -1.31 -18.83 -0.15
C VAL A 170 -1.31 -20.28 0.33
N ALA A 171 -1.12 -20.52 1.62
CA ALA A 171 -1.17 -21.85 2.20
C ALA A 171 -2.54 -22.52 1.99
N GLU A 172 -3.63 -21.77 2.18
CA GLU A 172 -4.99 -22.24 1.94
C GLU A 172 -5.25 -22.51 0.45
N PHE A 173 -4.77 -21.64 -0.44
CA PHE A 173 -4.85 -21.82 -1.90
C PHE A 173 -4.11 -23.08 -2.37
N CYS A 174 -2.91 -23.33 -1.86
CA CYS A 174 -2.09 -24.48 -2.25
C CYS A 174 -2.43 -25.77 -1.49
N ASN A 175 -3.35 -25.73 -0.51
CA ASN A 175 -3.61 -26.81 0.43
C ASN A 175 -2.33 -27.32 1.14
N LYS A 176 -1.53 -26.38 1.68
CA LYS A 176 -0.26 -26.62 2.36
C LYS A 176 -0.25 -25.99 3.75
N SER A 177 0.72 -26.38 4.59
CA SER A 177 1.00 -25.63 5.83
C SER A 177 1.68 -24.28 5.51
N LYS A 178 1.39 -23.23 6.30
CA LYS A 178 2.05 -21.92 6.21
C LYS A 178 3.59 -22.01 6.24
N LYS A 179 4.15 -23.02 6.93
CA LYS A 179 5.61 -23.23 7.01
C LYS A 179 6.23 -23.85 5.76
N GLN A 180 5.41 -24.35 4.83
CA GLN A 180 5.84 -25.09 3.64
C GLN A 180 5.64 -24.31 2.34
N ILE A 181 5.10 -23.09 2.42
CA ILE A 181 4.92 -22.25 1.24
C ILE A 181 6.27 -21.87 0.66
N THR A 182 6.32 -21.81 -0.66
CA THR A 182 7.50 -21.42 -1.43
C THR A 182 7.24 -20.11 -2.17
N GLU A 183 8.29 -19.49 -2.69
CA GLU A 183 8.15 -18.33 -3.58
C GLU A 183 7.24 -18.65 -4.78
N ARG A 184 7.34 -19.86 -5.34
CA ARG A 184 6.50 -20.29 -6.46
C ARG A 184 5.02 -20.35 -6.08
N ASP A 185 4.70 -20.82 -4.88
CA ASP A 185 3.32 -20.84 -4.39
C ASP A 185 2.73 -19.42 -4.31
N ILE A 186 3.53 -18.44 -3.85
CA ILE A 186 3.14 -17.03 -3.82
C ILE A 186 2.92 -16.50 -5.25
N GLN A 187 3.81 -16.84 -6.19
CA GLN A 187 3.68 -16.42 -7.59
C GLN A 187 2.46 -17.04 -8.27
N ASP A 188 2.15 -18.31 -7.99
CA ASP A 188 0.99 -19.01 -8.53
C ASP A 188 -0.31 -18.39 -7.99
N PHE A 189 -0.38 -18.09 -6.69
CA PHE A 189 -1.51 -17.33 -6.12
C PHE A 189 -1.64 -15.93 -6.74
N ALA A 190 -0.52 -15.20 -6.85
CA ALA A 190 -0.47 -13.87 -7.46
C ALA A 190 -0.93 -13.86 -8.92
N SER A 191 -0.69 -14.94 -9.67
CA SER A 191 -1.12 -15.05 -11.08
C SER A 191 -2.64 -14.95 -11.28
N GLN A 192 -3.42 -15.22 -10.22
CA GLN A 192 -4.89 -15.16 -10.24
C GLN A 192 -5.43 -13.73 -10.07
N VAL A 193 -4.56 -12.74 -9.83
CA VAL A 193 -4.94 -11.37 -9.49
C VAL A 193 -4.64 -10.43 -10.67
N PRO A 194 -5.65 -9.92 -11.38
CA PRO A 194 -5.45 -8.90 -12.39
C PRO A 194 -4.96 -7.59 -11.78
N LEU A 195 -3.98 -6.94 -12.42
CA LEU A 195 -3.44 -5.65 -11.96
C LEU A 195 -4.51 -4.57 -11.77
N LYS A 196 -5.50 -4.52 -12.68
CA LYS A 196 -6.63 -3.59 -12.61
C LYS A 196 -7.50 -3.76 -11.37
N ASN A 197 -7.45 -4.92 -10.69
CA ASN A 197 -8.21 -5.14 -9.47
C ASN A 197 -7.45 -4.65 -8.24
N LEU A 198 -6.11 -4.58 -8.28
CA LEU A 198 -5.30 -3.96 -7.24
C LEU A 198 -5.32 -2.43 -7.33
N PHE A 199 -5.34 -1.91 -8.55
CA PHE A 199 -5.27 -0.48 -8.84
C PHE A 199 -6.39 -0.06 -9.82
N PRO A 200 -7.66 -0.14 -9.37
CA PRO A 200 -8.84 0.17 -10.19
C PRO A 200 -8.93 1.63 -10.64
#